data_AF-A0A553KIF6-F1
#
_entry.id   AF-A0A553KIF6-F1
#
_cell.length_a   1.000
_cell.length_b   1.000
_cell.length_c   1.000
_cell.angle_alpha   90.00
_cell.angle_beta   90.00
_cell.angle_gamma   90.00
#
_symmetry.space_group_name_H-M   'P 1'
#
loop_
_entity.id
_entity.type
_entity.pdbx_description
1 polymer ?
#
loop_
_entity_poly.entity_id
_entity_poly.type
_entity_poly.pdbx_seq_one_letter_code
_entity_poly.pdbx_strand_id
1 'polypeptide(L)'
;MEKTMELLLQELLQRTISLEKSVTESETELDEWNILLDDRARLISEVEVRLSAGEKISDDLKQRYLAKVYEIDKNIKPKIEARQQKIKEQLSNIRKTKLARQTYYDDGPSGYGAFFDRKK
;
A
#
# COMPACT_ATOMS: atom_id res chain seq x y z
N MET A 1 5.04 -31.95 1.90
CA MET A 1 6.50 -31.75 1.93
C MET A 1 6.78 -30.66 2.92
N GLU A 2 7.59 -30.94 3.94
CA GLU A 2 8.08 -29.92 4.86
C GLU A 2 9.02 -29.01 4.05
N LYS A 3 8.74 -27.70 4.00
CA LYS A 3 9.64 -26.75 3.34
C LYS A 3 10.95 -26.69 4.13
N THR A 4 12.08 -26.39 3.49
CA THR A 4 13.31 -26.09 4.22
C THR A 4 13.38 -24.59 4.51
N MET A 5 14.22 -24.16 5.46
CA MET A 5 14.49 -22.73 5.67
C MET A 5 14.93 -22.04 4.38
N GLU A 6 15.80 -22.68 3.58
CA GLU A 6 16.24 -22.15 2.30
C GLU A 6 15.07 -21.90 1.33
N LEU A 7 14.13 -22.86 1.22
CA LEU A 7 12.95 -22.71 0.36
C LEU A 7 12.06 -21.56 0.82
N LEU A 8 11.86 -21.39 2.13
CA LEU A 8 11.08 -20.25 2.67
C LEU A 8 11.73 -18.91 2.35
N LEU A 9 13.05 -18.80 2.51
CA LEU A 9 13.80 -17.57 2.22
C LEU A 9 13.83 -17.27 0.72
N GLN A 10 13.93 -18.30 -0.13
CA GLN A 10 13.83 -18.15 -1.57
C GLN A 10 12.44 -17.66 -1.99
N GLU A 11 11.38 -18.27 -1.46
CA GLU A 11 10.01 -17.84 -1.74
C GLU A 11 9.76 -16.41 -1.26
N LEU A 12 10.28 -16.04 -0.09
CA LEU A 12 10.17 -14.69 0.45
C LEU A 12 10.85 -13.68 -0.48
N LEU A 13 12.06 -13.98 -0.97
CA LEU A 13 12.74 -13.14 -1.94
C LEU A 13 11.93 -13.02 -3.25
N GLN A 14 11.41 -14.12 -3.78
CA GLN A 14 10.60 -14.09 -4.99
C GLN A 14 9.36 -13.21 -4.84
N ARG A 15 8.62 -13.34 -3.72
CA ARG A 15 7.45 -12.50 -3.44
C ARG A 15 7.83 -11.03 -3.27
N THR A 16 8.99 -10.75 -2.70
CA THR A 16 9.51 -9.39 -2.55
C THR A 16 9.87 -8.76 -3.91
N ILE A 17 10.47 -9.53 -4.82
CA ILE A 17 10.74 -9.09 -6.20
C ILE A 17 9.43 -8.83 -6.97
N SER A 18 8.44 -9.72 -6.84
CA SER A 18 7.12 -9.53 -7.44
C SER A 18 6.45 -8.24 -6.94
N LEU A 19 6.55 -7.97 -5.63
CA LEU A 19 6.04 -6.73 -5.04
C LEU A 19 6.77 -5.51 -5.58
N GLU A 20 8.09 -5.53 -5.71
CA GLU A 20 8.84 -4.42 -6.30
C GLU A 20 8.41 -4.10 -7.73
N LYS A 21 8.23 -5.14 -8.55
CA LYS A 21 7.74 -4.99 -9.92
C LYS A 21 6.35 -4.34 -9.93
N SER A 22 5.44 -4.89 -9.16
CA SER A 22 4.06 -4.39 -9.00
C SER A 22 4.00 -2.95 -8.45
N VAL A 23 4.93 -2.57 -7.57
CA VAL A 23 5.02 -1.20 -7.04
C VAL A 23 5.59 -0.21 -8.05
N THR A 24 6.44 -0.68 -8.94
CA THR A 24 7.13 0.16 -9.94
C THR A 24 6.29 0.35 -11.20
N GLU A 25 5.44 -0.61 -11.54
CA GLU A 25 4.50 -0.52 -12.65
C GLU A 25 3.31 0.40 -12.28
N SER A 26 3.03 1.41 -13.10
CA SER A 26 2.09 2.49 -12.77
C SER A 26 0.60 2.10 -12.78
N GLU A 27 0.30 0.95 -13.38
CA GLU A 27 -1.05 0.44 -13.62
C GLU A 27 -1.46 -0.69 -12.67
N THR A 28 -0.59 -1.11 -11.77
CA THR A 28 -0.88 -2.26 -10.93
C THR A 28 -1.89 -1.93 -9.83
N GLU A 29 -2.86 -2.83 -9.67
CA GLU A 29 -3.96 -2.68 -8.72
C GLU A 29 -3.47 -2.88 -7.28
N LEU A 30 -4.01 -2.08 -6.35
CA LEU A 30 -3.65 -2.15 -4.93
C LEU A 30 -3.97 -3.51 -4.30
N ASP A 31 -4.96 -4.22 -4.84
CA ASP A 31 -5.33 -5.56 -4.38
C ASP A 31 -4.21 -6.58 -4.63
N GLU A 32 -3.46 -6.44 -5.72
CA GLU A 32 -2.29 -7.29 -5.99
C GLU A 32 -1.18 -7.03 -4.97
N TRP A 33 -0.99 -5.77 -4.55
CA TRP A 33 -0.02 -5.44 -3.52
C TRP A 33 -0.39 -6.10 -2.19
N ASN A 34 -1.68 -6.05 -1.82
CA ASN A 34 -2.17 -6.65 -0.59
C ASN A 34 -1.95 -8.17 -0.58
N ILE A 35 -2.29 -8.87 -1.67
CA ILE A 35 -2.06 -10.32 -1.79
C ILE A 35 -0.56 -10.65 -1.60
N LEU A 36 0.32 -9.89 -2.25
CA LEU A 36 1.77 -10.11 -2.14
C LEU A 36 2.29 -9.82 -0.72
N LEU A 37 1.77 -8.80 -0.05
CA LEU A 37 2.13 -8.46 1.33
C LEU A 37 1.67 -9.54 2.31
N ASP A 38 0.46 -10.06 2.15
CA ASP A 38 -0.08 -11.15 2.99
C ASP A 38 0.74 -12.43 2.82
N ASP A 39 1.09 -12.78 1.59
CA ASP A 39 1.96 -13.93 1.29
C ASP A 39 3.33 -13.79 1.96
N ARG A 40 3.92 -12.58 1.92
CA ARG A 40 5.21 -12.29 2.59
C ARG A 40 5.08 -12.40 4.11
N ALA A 41 4.01 -11.85 4.69
CA ALA A 41 3.77 -11.93 6.13
C ALA A 41 3.62 -13.38 6.62
N ARG A 42 2.93 -14.21 5.84
CA ARG A 42 2.83 -15.65 6.10
C ARG A 42 4.20 -16.34 6.07
N LEU A 43 5.01 -16.08 5.05
CA LEU A 43 6.36 -16.65 4.94
C LEU A 43 7.28 -16.21 6.08
N ILE A 44 7.21 -14.93 6.48
CA ILE A 44 7.98 -14.41 7.63
C ILE A 44 7.54 -15.13 8.91
N SER A 45 6.24 -15.32 9.12
CA SER A 45 5.72 -16.05 10.28
C SER A 45 6.22 -17.50 10.31
N GLU A 46 6.25 -18.18 9.16
CA GLU A 46 6.79 -19.55 9.05
C GLU A 46 8.30 -19.60 9.36
N VAL A 47 9.07 -18.59 8.96
CA VAL A 47 10.49 -18.44 9.30
C VAL A 47 10.67 -18.20 10.80
N GLU A 48 9.87 -17.33 11.41
CA GLU A 48 9.92 -17.03 12.85
C GLU A 48 9.62 -18.26 13.71
N VAL A 49 8.64 -19.08 13.32
CA VAL A 49 8.31 -20.34 13.98
C VAL A 49 9.53 -21.28 13.99
N ARG A 50 10.24 -21.40 12.87
CA ARG A 50 11.43 -22.26 12.76
C ARG A 50 12.62 -21.74 13.54
N LEU A 51 12.85 -20.43 13.51
CA LEU A 51 13.86 -19.79 14.34
C LEU A 51 13.60 -20.05 15.83
N SER A 52 12.32 -19.98 16.24
CA SER A 52 11.89 -20.27 17.61
C SER A 52 12.05 -21.75 17.97
N ALA A 53 11.95 -22.65 16.98
CA ALA A 53 12.24 -24.08 17.14
C ALA A 53 13.75 -24.41 17.16
N GLY A 54 14.63 -23.40 17.05
CA GLY A 54 16.08 -23.54 17.11
C GLY A 54 16.78 -23.73 15.77
N GLU A 55 16.05 -23.66 14.64
CA GLU A 55 16.66 -23.63 13.32
C GLU A 55 17.49 -22.34 13.16
N LYS A 56 18.66 -22.44 12.53
CA LYS A 56 19.56 -21.30 12.31
C LYS A 56 19.65 -20.98 10.84
N ILE A 57 19.67 -19.68 10.53
CA ILE A 57 19.95 -19.20 9.18
C ILE A 57 21.46 -18.99 9.05
N SER A 58 22.09 -19.72 8.14
CA SER A 58 23.51 -19.57 7.85
C SER A 58 23.80 -18.21 7.22
N ASP A 59 25.06 -17.74 7.32
CA ASP A 59 25.43 -16.46 6.75
C ASP A 59 25.32 -16.43 5.21
N ASP A 60 25.52 -17.58 4.55
CA ASP A 60 25.25 -17.75 3.12
C ASP A 60 23.78 -17.46 2.79
N LEU A 61 22.84 -18.08 3.51
CA LEU A 61 21.40 -17.86 3.30
C LEU A 61 20.99 -16.40 3.59
N LYS A 62 21.59 -15.78 4.62
CA LYS A 62 21.37 -14.35 4.91
C LYS A 62 21.80 -13.47 3.74
N GLN A 63 23.01 -13.67 3.21
CA GLN A 63 23.55 -12.88 2.10
C GLN A 63 22.79 -13.15 0.81
N ARG A 64 22.43 -14.41 0.55
CA ARG A 64 21.80 -14.81 -0.70
C ARG A 64 20.36 -14.32 -0.82
N TYR A 65 19.61 -14.31 0.29
CA TYR A 65 18.18 -14.03 0.31
C TYR A 65 17.81 -12.80 1.14
N LEU A 66 18.12 -12.79 2.45
CA LEU A 66 17.63 -11.74 3.36
C LEU A 66 18.22 -10.35 3.07
N ALA A 67 19.50 -10.27 2.72
CA ALA A 67 20.14 -9.01 2.35
C ALA A 67 19.43 -8.37 1.14
N LYS A 68 19.10 -9.19 0.12
CA LYS A 68 18.37 -8.74 -1.06
C LYS A 68 16.93 -8.33 -0.75
N VAL A 69 16.23 -9.09 0.10
CA VAL A 69 14.88 -8.71 0.57
C VAL A 69 14.92 -7.34 1.23
N TYR A 70 15.88 -7.12 2.13
CA TYR A 70 16.05 -5.84 2.83
C TYR A 70 16.36 -4.68 1.88
N GLU A 71 17.25 -4.88 0.90
CA GLU A 71 17.57 -3.87 -0.11
C GLU A 71 16.35 -3.48 -0.94
N ILE A 72 15.57 -4.47 -1.39
CA ILE A 72 14.34 -4.22 -2.14
C ILE A 72 13.32 -3.49 -1.27
N ASP A 73 13.10 -3.92 -0.03
CA ASP A 73 12.18 -3.28 0.91
C ASP A 73 12.50 -1.79 1.12
N LYS A 74 13.80 -1.48 1.27
CA LYS A 74 14.28 -0.10 1.39
C LYS A 74 13.95 0.73 0.15
N ASN A 75 14.00 0.14 -1.04
CA ASN A 75 13.72 0.81 -2.31
C ASN A 75 12.22 1.02 -2.56
N ILE A 76 11.37 0.05 -2.17
CA ILE A 76 9.92 0.11 -2.45
C ILE A 76 9.15 0.95 -1.43
N LYS A 77 9.61 1.00 -0.17
CA LYS A 77 8.95 1.76 0.91
C LYS A 77 8.62 3.21 0.52
N PRO A 78 9.57 4.04 0.02
CA PRO A 78 9.26 5.42 -0.36
C PRO A 78 8.26 5.50 -1.54
N LYS A 79 8.25 4.53 -2.45
CA LYS A 79 7.29 4.48 -3.57
C LYS A 79 5.87 4.24 -3.06
N ILE A 80 5.71 3.30 -2.12
CA ILE A 80 4.44 3.01 -1.47
C ILE A 80 3.95 4.24 -0.69
N GLU A 81 4.82 4.87 0.10
CA GLU A 81 4.49 6.09 0.85
C GLU A 81 4.04 7.24 -0.07
N ALA A 82 4.74 7.44 -1.20
CA ALA A 82 4.35 8.44 -2.20
C ALA A 82 2.97 8.13 -2.81
N ARG A 83 2.68 6.86 -3.11
CA ARG A 83 1.35 6.45 -3.61
C ARG A 83 0.25 6.70 -2.58
N GLN A 84 0.50 6.37 -1.30
CA GLN A 84 -0.43 6.65 -0.20
C GLN A 84 -0.72 8.16 -0.08
N GLN A 85 0.30 9.00 -0.19
CA GLN A 85 0.15 10.45 -0.13
C GLN A 85 -0.71 10.97 -1.29
N LYS A 86 -0.48 10.49 -2.52
CA LYS A 86 -1.29 10.84 -3.70
C LYS A 86 -2.77 10.47 -3.52
N ILE A 87 -3.06 9.28 -2.97
CA ILE A 87 -4.43 8.84 -2.69
C ILE A 87 -5.09 9.74 -1.63
N LYS A 88 -4.37 10.12 -0.58
CA LYS A 88 -4.88 11.05 0.45
C LYS A 88 -5.23 12.42 -0.14
N GLU A 89 -4.40 12.94 -1.04
CA GLU A 89 -4.67 14.20 -1.74
C GLU A 89 -5.90 14.12 -2.63
N GLN A 90 -6.06 13.02 -3.39
CA GLN A 90 -7.24 12.77 -4.21
C GLN A 90 -8.52 12.70 -3.36
N LEU A 91 -8.49 11.98 -2.23
CA LEU A 91 -9.60 11.92 -1.29
C LEU A 91 -9.95 13.29 -0.69
N SER A 92 -8.95 14.08 -0.33
CA SER A 92 -9.13 15.45 0.15
C SER A 92 -9.84 16.32 -0.90
N ASN A 93 -9.41 16.24 -2.15
CA ASN A 93 -10.04 16.96 -3.26
C ASN A 93 -11.49 16.52 -3.49
N ILE A 94 -11.78 15.22 -3.45
CA ILE A 94 -13.16 14.71 -3.56
C ILE A 94 -14.03 15.26 -2.42
N ARG A 95 -13.54 15.27 -1.18
CA ARG A 95 -14.26 15.83 -0.03
C ARG A 95 -14.55 17.32 -0.19
N LYS A 96 -13.56 18.10 -0.65
CA LYS A 96 -13.73 19.53 -0.94
C LYS A 96 -14.78 19.75 -2.03
N THR A 97 -14.73 18.99 -3.13
CA THR A 97 -15.71 19.07 -4.21
C THR A 97 -17.11 18.68 -3.73
N LYS A 98 -17.24 17.65 -2.88
CA LYS A 98 -18.52 17.27 -2.29
C LYS A 98 -19.08 18.37 -1.39
N LEU A 99 -18.24 18.97 -0.54
CA LEU A 99 -18.65 20.09 0.32
C LEU A 99 -19.10 21.29 -0.50
N ALA A 100 -18.33 21.69 -1.51
CA ALA A 100 -18.70 22.77 -2.41
C ALA A 100 -20.04 22.49 -3.11
N ARG A 101 -20.23 21.28 -3.65
CA ARG A 101 -21.52 20.88 -4.24
C ARG A 101 -22.65 20.94 -3.22
N GLN A 102 -22.45 20.49 -1.98
CA GLN A 102 -23.47 20.60 -0.93
C GLN A 102 -23.83 22.05 -0.63
N THR A 103 -22.85 22.96 -0.55
CA THR A 103 -23.11 24.40 -0.40
C THR A 103 -23.94 24.95 -1.57
N TYR A 104 -23.62 24.59 -2.82
CA TYR A 104 -24.38 25.03 -4.00
C TYR A 104 -25.77 24.37 -4.16
N TYR A 105 -26.00 23.18 -3.57
CA TYR A 105 -27.30 22.48 -3.62
C TYR A 105 -28.22 22.80 -2.44
N ASP A 106 -27.68 23.09 -1.24
CA ASP A 106 -28.45 23.70 -0.15
C ASP A 106 -28.81 25.16 -0.47
N ASP A 107 -28.02 25.85 -1.28
CA ASP A 107 -28.37 27.13 -1.93
C ASP A 107 -29.22 26.93 -3.21
N GLY A 108 -30.14 25.96 -3.21
CA GLY A 108 -31.33 26.04 -4.09
C GLY A 108 -32.02 27.40 -3.90
N PRO A 109 -32.65 27.99 -4.94
CA PRO A 109 -32.87 29.44 -5.08
C PRO A 109 -33.74 30.00 -3.96
N SER A 110 -33.11 30.36 -2.84
CA SER A 110 -33.76 30.87 -1.65
C SER A 110 -32.92 32.01 -1.09
N GLY A 111 -32.98 33.16 -1.76
CA GLY A 111 -32.44 34.39 -1.15
C GLY A 111 -32.26 35.58 -2.08
N TYR A 112 -31.92 35.38 -3.36
CA TYR A 112 -31.67 36.51 -4.29
C TYR A 112 -32.91 36.96 -5.09
N GLY A 113 -34.11 36.53 -4.69
CA GLY A 113 -35.38 37.03 -5.25
C GLY A 113 -36.16 37.97 -4.31
N ALA A 114 -35.89 37.94 -3.00
CA ALA A 114 -36.69 38.68 -2.01
C ALA A 114 -36.24 40.13 -1.77
N PHE A 115 -35.18 40.59 -2.44
CA PHE A 115 -34.62 41.94 -2.25
C PHE A 115 -35.02 42.94 -3.33
N PHE A 116 -35.79 42.52 -4.35
CA PHE A 116 -36.26 43.41 -5.42
C PHE A 116 -37.70 43.93 -5.24
N ASP A 117 -38.36 43.67 -4.10
CA ASP A 117 -39.62 44.34 -3.77
C ASP A 117 -39.42 45.48 -2.77
N ARG A 118 -38.64 46.49 -3.18
CA ARG A 118 -38.72 47.84 -2.61
C ARG A 118 -38.39 48.85 -3.68
N LYS A 119 -39.43 49.37 -4.35
CA LYS A 119 -39.77 50.81 -4.36
C LYS A 119 -40.71 51.16 -5.52
N LYS A 120 -41.89 51.66 -5.12
CA LYS A 120 -42.76 52.68 -5.74
C LYS A 120 -43.42 52.39 -7.07
#